data_AF-A0A3N5TKP5-F1
#
_entry.id   AF-A0A3N5TKP5-F1
#
_cell.length_a   1.000
_cell.length_b   1.000
_cell.length_c   1.000
_cell.angle_alpha   90.00
_cell.angle_beta   90.00
_cell.angle_gamma   90.00
#
_symmetry.space_group_name_H-M   'P 1'
#
loop_
_entity.id
_entity.type
_entity.pdbx_description
1 polymer ?
#
loop_
_entity_poly.entity_id
_entity_poly.type
_entity_poly.pdbx_seq_one_letter_code
_entity_poly.pdbx_strand_id
1 'polypeptide(L)'
;MQDFQGWQARRKAFLWLTPGNELSKSSLTLSTASRRRKMGISMFDVAVIVLMLVAMVRGYIRGFVTEIMSTAAPFLGILAGALLAGPCSSMFSFLSGSYNPLLNQIIAFLIIFLLVYFLIFLLQRLFHSIIDKLNLENADKALGLLLGFIEGAAIVIFAVLVMSILPISELHKYLTDSVAGSLLLALLPSAKELVS
;
A
#
# COMPACT_ATOMS: atom_id res chain seq x y z
N MET A 1 -8.57 77.33 25.47
CA MET A 1 -8.45 76.07 24.70
C MET A 1 -7.00 75.92 24.18
N GLN A 2 -6.02 75.56 25.03
CA GLN A 2 -4.61 75.43 24.60
C GLN A 2 -3.87 74.18 25.15
N ASP A 3 -4.51 73.32 25.95
CA ASP A 3 -3.80 72.25 26.69
C ASP A 3 -3.79 70.86 25.99
N PHE A 4 -4.46 70.69 24.85
CA PHE A 4 -4.57 69.37 24.19
C PHE A 4 -3.35 68.96 23.34
N GLN A 5 -2.50 69.91 22.94
CA GLN A 5 -1.34 69.63 22.08
C GLN A 5 -0.17 68.99 22.86
N GLY A 6 0.03 69.36 24.13
CA GLY A 6 1.11 68.83 24.96
C GLY A 6 0.94 67.34 25.32
N TRP A 7 -0.31 66.88 25.45
CA TRP A 7 -0.60 65.49 25.82
C TRP A 7 -0.28 64.48 24.71
N GLN A 8 -0.48 64.88 23.45
CA GLN A 8 -0.15 64.08 22.26
C GLN A 8 1.36 63.89 22.08
N ALA A 9 2.16 64.92 22.37
CA ALA A 9 3.62 64.86 22.24
C ALA A 9 4.25 63.90 23.28
N ARG A 10 3.75 63.91 24.52
CA ARG A 10 4.25 63.04 25.60
C ARG A 10 3.92 61.56 25.37
N ARG A 11 2.78 61.26 24.74
CA ARG A 11 2.40 59.89 24.34
C ARG A 11 3.31 59.29 23.28
N LYS A 12 3.72 60.09 22.29
CA LYS A 12 4.63 59.61 21.23
C LYS A 12 6.03 59.32 21.77
N ALA A 13 6.53 60.15 22.69
CA ALA A 13 7.82 59.90 23.34
C ALA A 13 7.85 58.59 24.17
N PHE A 14 6.72 58.24 24.80
CA PHE A 14 6.59 57.00 25.59
C PHE A 14 6.60 55.72 24.73
N LEU A 15 6.18 55.79 23.46
CA LEU A 15 6.13 54.65 22.54
C LEU A 15 7.50 54.20 22.00
N TRP A 16 8.56 55.01 22.13
CA TRP A 16 9.92 54.65 21.70
C TRP A 16 10.79 54.07 22.83
N LEU A 17 10.30 54.08 24.08
CA LEU A 17 11.04 53.63 25.28
C LEU A 17 10.74 52.17 25.66
N THR A 18 9.99 51.43 24.84
CA THR A 18 9.68 50.02 25.06
C THR A 18 10.63 49.11 24.23
N PRO A 19 11.71 48.57 24.82
CA PRO A 19 12.65 47.67 24.11
C PRO A 19 12.04 46.30 23.75
N GLY A 20 10.74 46.07 24.00
CA GLY A 20 10.08 44.78 23.80
C GLY A 20 9.70 44.42 22.35
N ASN A 21 9.76 45.36 21.41
CA ASN A 21 9.29 45.11 20.04
C ASN A 21 10.34 44.50 19.09
N GLU A 22 11.62 44.52 19.44
CA GLU A 22 12.67 43.99 18.56
C GLU A 22 12.89 42.47 18.75
N LEU A 23 12.77 41.97 19.98
CA LEU A 23 12.85 40.54 20.30
C LEU A 23 11.65 39.73 19.77
N SER A 24 10.49 40.38 19.66
CA SER A 24 9.31 39.80 18.99
C SER A 24 9.50 39.73 17.48
N LYS A 25 10.10 40.75 16.85
CA LYS A 25 10.38 40.75 15.40
C LYS A 25 11.47 39.75 15.01
N SER A 26 12.49 39.55 15.85
CA SER A 26 13.54 38.56 15.57
C SER A 26 13.04 37.11 15.72
N SER A 27 12.17 36.83 16.68
CA SER A 27 11.51 35.52 16.80
C SER A 27 10.51 35.24 15.67
N LEU A 28 9.85 36.27 15.13
CA LEU A 28 8.98 36.17 13.95
C LEU A 28 9.74 35.95 12.63
N THR A 29 10.98 36.45 12.53
CA THR A 29 11.82 36.28 11.32
C THR A 29 12.54 34.93 11.28
N LEU A 30 12.83 34.30 12.42
CA LEU A 30 13.46 32.97 12.47
C LEU A 30 12.46 31.80 12.35
N SER A 31 11.16 32.05 12.59
CA SER A 31 10.10 31.02 12.45
C SER A 31 9.63 30.82 10.99
N THR A 32 9.92 31.77 10.10
CA THR A 32 9.46 31.77 8.70
C THR A 32 10.46 31.25 7.70
N ALA A 33 11.59 30.68 8.16
CA ALA A 33 12.42 29.79 7.34
C ALA A 33 11.66 28.47 7.11
N SER A 34 10.52 28.56 6.40
CA SER A 34 9.74 27.42 5.97
C SER A 34 10.69 26.53 5.20
N ARG A 35 10.98 25.36 5.76
CA ARG A 35 11.65 24.29 5.05
C ARG A 35 10.74 23.94 3.87
N ARG A 36 10.98 24.60 2.75
CA ARG A 36 10.31 24.37 1.47
C ARG A 36 10.71 22.96 1.05
N ARG A 37 9.96 21.96 1.53
CA ARG A 37 10.04 20.59 1.01
C ARG A 37 9.84 20.74 -0.49
N LYS A 38 10.89 20.53 -1.28
CA LYS A 38 10.77 20.43 -2.73
C LYS A 38 9.99 19.15 -2.99
N MET A 39 8.66 19.26 -3.02
CA MET A 39 7.79 18.19 -3.49
C MET A 39 7.88 18.17 -5.01
N GLY A 40 9.03 17.70 -5.51
CA GLY A 40 9.19 17.31 -6.90
C GLY A 40 8.77 15.85 -7.04
N ILE A 41 8.31 15.46 -8.23
CA ILE A 41 8.02 14.05 -8.53
C ILE A 41 9.31 13.26 -8.30
N SER A 42 9.31 12.40 -7.28
CA SER A 42 10.44 11.52 -6.98
C SER A 42 10.45 10.38 -8.00
N MET A 43 11.63 9.80 -8.26
CA MET A 43 11.72 8.56 -9.06
C MET A 43 10.84 7.44 -8.48
N PHE A 44 10.64 7.44 -7.16
CA PHE A 44 9.72 6.55 -6.47
C PHE A 44 8.25 6.77 -6.88
N ASP A 45 7.81 8.03 -6.99
CA ASP A 45 6.44 8.35 -7.42
C ASP A 45 6.19 7.88 -8.85
N VAL A 46 7.17 8.05 -9.74
CA VAL A 46 7.09 7.54 -11.12
C VAL A 46 6.96 6.01 -11.13
N ALA A 47 7.75 5.31 -10.31
CA ALA A 47 7.69 3.86 -10.21
C ALA A 47 6.30 3.38 -9.73
N VAL A 48 5.73 4.04 -8.72
CA VAL A 48 4.38 3.74 -8.21
C VAL A 48 3.32 3.95 -9.29
N ILE A 49 3.37 5.06 -10.02
CA ILE A 49 2.42 5.35 -11.10
C ILE A 49 2.50 4.28 -12.20
N VAL A 50 3.71 3.89 -12.61
CA VAL A 50 3.91 2.84 -13.61
C VAL A 50 3.38 1.50 -13.11
N LEU A 51 3.68 1.11 -11.86
CA LEU A 51 3.16 -0.11 -11.25
C LEU A 51 1.63 -0.14 -11.22
N MET A 52 1.01 0.97 -10.82
CA MET A 52 -0.45 1.10 -10.78
C MET A 52 -1.06 1.00 -12.17
N LEU A 53 -0.50 1.68 -13.17
CA LEU A 53 -0.95 1.58 -14.56
C LEU A 53 -0.84 0.15 -15.08
N VAL A 54 0.28 -0.52 -14.85
CA VAL A 54 0.48 -1.92 -15.26
C VAL A 54 -0.53 -2.83 -14.59
N ALA A 55 -0.77 -2.66 -13.28
CA ALA A 55 -1.74 -3.46 -12.54
C ALA A 55 -3.18 -3.25 -13.05
N MET A 56 -3.59 -2.00 -13.30
CA MET A 56 -4.90 -1.67 -13.85
C MET A 56 -5.09 -2.24 -15.27
N VAL A 57 -4.10 -2.08 -16.15
CA VAL A 57 -4.14 -2.61 -17.51
C VAL A 57 -4.17 -4.13 -17.49
N ARG A 58 -3.37 -4.77 -16.63
CA ARG A 58 -3.39 -6.23 -16.45
C ARG A 58 -4.76 -6.70 -16.00
N GLY A 59 -5.35 -6.04 -15.01
CA GLY A 59 -6.70 -6.35 -14.51
C GLY A 59 -7.78 -6.18 -15.58
N TYR A 60 -7.67 -5.12 -16.40
CA TYR A 60 -8.58 -4.91 -17.54
C TYR A 60 -8.46 -6.02 -18.60
N ILE A 61 -7.23 -6.43 -18.94
CA ILE A 61 -7.00 -7.47 -19.97
C ILE A 61 -7.46 -8.85 -19.47
N ARG A 62 -7.23 -9.16 -18.18
CA ARG A 62 -7.59 -10.45 -17.59
C ARG A 62 -9.07 -10.59 -17.24
N GLY A 63 -9.71 -9.49 -16.89
CA GLY A 63 -11.08 -9.48 -16.41
C GLY A 63 -11.21 -9.77 -14.91
N PHE A 64 -12.33 -9.37 -14.34
CA PHE A 64 -12.64 -9.48 -12.90
C PHE A 64 -12.67 -10.93 -12.43
N VAL A 65 -13.34 -11.82 -13.16
CA VAL A 65 -13.43 -13.24 -12.78
C VAL A 65 -12.06 -13.88 -12.71
N THR A 66 -11.21 -13.64 -13.70
CA THR A 66 -9.84 -14.17 -13.70
C THR A 66 -9.05 -13.63 -12.52
N GLU A 67 -9.15 -12.34 -12.21
CA GLU A 67 -8.38 -11.73 -11.13
C GLU A 67 -8.80 -12.26 -9.75
N ILE A 68 -10.11 -12.39 -9.48
CA ILE A 68 -10.60 -12.98 -8.22
C ILE A 68 -10.24 -14.45 -8.13
N MET A 69 -10.50 -15.24 -9.17
CA MET A 69 -10.27 -16.69 -9.12
C MET A 69 -8.78 -17.00 -9.00
N SER A 70 -7.92 -16.28 -9.73
CA SER A 70 -6.46 -16.46 -9.66
C SER A 70 -5.87 -15.99 -8.34
N THR A 71 -6.43 -14.95 -7.73
CA THR A 71 -6.03 -14.50 -6.40
C THR A 71 -6.52 -15.47 -5.33
N ALA A 72 -7.77 -15.94 -5.40
CA ALA A 72 -8.36 -16.85 -4.42
C ALA A 72 -7.80 -18.28 -4.49
N ALA A 73 -7.40 -18.76 -5.68
CA ALA A 73 -6.89 -20.11 -5.90
C ALA A 73 -5.76 -20.53 -4.96
N PRO A 74 -4.67 -19.77 -4.80
CA PRO A 74 -3.60 -20.13 -3.88
C PRO A 74 -4.06 -20.11 -2.42
N PHE A 75 -4.89 -19.15 -1.99
CA PHE A 75 -5.39 -19.11 -0.61
C PHE A 75 -6.28 -20.31 -0.28
N LEU A 76 -7.23 -20.62 -1.16
CA LEU A 76 -8.11 -21.78 -1.00
C LEU A 76 -7.34 -23.10 -1.10
N GLY A 77 -6.37 -23.19 -2.01
CA GLY A 77 -5.50 -24.35 -2.14
C GLY A 77 -4.65 -24.57 -0.88
N ILE A 78 -4.04 -23.51 -0.34
CA ILE A 78 -3.23 -23.59 0.89
C ILE A 78 -4.12 -23.96 2.08
N LEU A 79 -5.30 -23.33 2.20
CA LEU A 79 -6.24 -23.62 3.28
C LEU A 79 -6.72 -25.08 3.22
N ALA A 80 -7.16 -25.54 2.05
CA ALA A 80 -7.61 -26.91 1.86
C ALA A 80 -6.48 -27.91 2.09
N GLY A 81 -5.28 -27.64 1.56
CA GLY A 81 -4.09 -28.44 1.80
C GLY A 81 -3.77 -28.51 3.30
N ALA A 82 -3.77 -27.39 4.01
CA ALA A 82 -3.45 -27.34 5.44
C ALA A 82 -4.46 -28.14 6.29
N LEU A 83 -5.75 -28.08 5.94
CA LEU A 83 -6.81 -28.77 6.66
C LEU A 83 -6.88 -30.28 6.34
N LEU A 84 -6.64 -30.66 5.08
CA LEU A 84 -6.87 -32.03 4.61
C LEU A 84 -5.58 -32.88 4.53
N ALA A 85 -4.39 -32.27 4.53
CA ALA A 85 -3.13 -33.00 4.43
C ALA A 85 -2.91 -34.00 5.55
N GLY A 86 -3.29 -33.67 6.79
CA GLY A 86 -3.18 -34.57 7.94
C GLY A 86 -4.06 -35.82 7.76
N PRO A 87 -5.40 -35.66 7.66
CA PRO A 87 -6.32 -36.78 7.47
C PRO A 87 -6.05 -37.63 6.22
N CYS A 88 -5.63 -37.00 5.11
CA CYS A 88 -5.39 -37.70 3.85
C CYS A 88 -3.97 -38.24 3.71
N SER A 89 -3.05 -37.97 4.66
CA SER A 89 -1.64 -38.40 4.57
C SER A 89 -1.48 -39.92 4.40
N SER A 90 -2.34 -40.72 5.02
CA SER A 90 -2.34 -42.18 4.91
C SER A 90 -2.68 -42.66 3.50
N MET A 91 -3.56 -41.95 2.79
CA MET A 91 -3.95 -42.29 1.42
C MET A 91 -2.81 -42.08 0.42
N PHE A 92 -1.87 -41.18 0.72
CA PHE A 92 -0.72 -40.87 -0.14
C PHE A 92 0.58 -41.56 0.30
N SER A 93 0.53 -42.40 1.33
CA SER A 93 1.67 -43.16 1.84
C SER A 93 2.32 -44.09 0.81
N PHE A 94 1.58 -44.50 -0.22
CA PHE A 94 2.12 -45.32 -1.31
C PHE A 94 3.06 -44.55 -2.26
N LEU A 95 2.93 -43.21 -2.36
CA LEU A 95 3.77 -42.42 -3.27
C LEU A 95 5.16 -42.15 -2.72
N SER A 96 5.32 -42.10 -1.40
CA SER A 96 6.60 -41.73 -0.78
C SER A 96 7.58 -42.89 -0.67
N GLY A 97 7.12 -44.14 -0.84
CA GLY A 97 7.95 -45.35 -0.70
C GLY A 97 8.59 -45.52 0.69
N SER A 98 8.20 -44.72 1.68
CA SER A 98 8.80 -44.69 3.02
C SER A 98 7.76 -44.29 4.08
N TYR A 99 7.85 -44.90 5.26
CA TYR A 99 6.98 -44.62 6.42
C TYR A 99 7.33 -43.30 7.13
N ASN A 100 7.84 -42.29 6.42
CA ASN A 100 8.11 -40.99 7.04
C ASN A 100 6.82 -40.16 7.08
N PRO A 101 6.20 -39.95 8.27
CA PRO A 101 4.93 -39.27 8.38
C PRO A 101 4.98 -37.81 7.91
N LEU A 102 6.14 -37.15 8.10
CA LEU A 102 6.32 -35.76 7.71
C LEU A 102 6.31 -35.60 6.19
N LEU A 103 7.03 -36.48 5.47
CA LEU A 103 7.07 -36.46 4.00
C LEU A 103 5.70 -36.79 3.40
N ASN A 104 4.97 -37.75 3.97
CA ASN A 104 3.63 -38.11 3.50
C ASN A 104 2.66 -36.94 3.64
N GLN A 105 2.75 -36.20 4.74
CA GLN A 105 1.92 -35.01 4.97
C GLN A 105 2.26 -33.88 4.00
N ILE A 106 3.54 -33.64 3.70
CA ILE A 106 3.97 -32.64 2.70
C ILE A 106 3.47 -33.01 1.30
N ILE A 107 3.59 -34.28 0.91
CA ILE A 107 3.11 -34.77 -0.38
C ILE A 107 1.58 -34.63 -0.47
N ALA A 108 0.85 -35.02 0.57
CA ALA A 108 -0.61 -34.86 0.64
C ALA A 108 -1.03 -33.39 0.52
N PHE A 109 -0.35 -32.49 1.25
CA PHE A 109 -0.57 -31.05 1.14
C PHE A 109 -0.40 -30.57 -0.30
N LEU A 110 0.70 -30.94 -0.95
CA LEU A 110 1.03 -30.47 -2.28
C LEU A 110 0.04 -30.99 -3.33
N ILE A 111 -0.37 -32.26 -3.23
CA ILE A 111 -1.39 -32.86 -4.12
C ILE A 111 -2.73 -32.16 -3.95
N ILE A 112 -3.18 -31.95 -2.72
CA ILE A 112 -4.48 -31.31 -2.43
C ILE A 112 -4.47 -29.85 -2.88
N PHE A 113 -3.37 -29.13 -2.58
CA PHE A 113 -3.16 -27.77 -3.08
C PHE A 113 -3.31 -27.70 -4.60
N LEU A 114 -2.61 -28.59 -5.32
CA LEU A 114 -2.62 -28.59 -6.77
C LEU A 114 -3.99 -28.96 -7.33
N LEU A 115 -4.69 -29.92 -6.70
CA LEU A 115 -6.03 -30.35 -7.09
C LEU A 115 -7.02 -29.19 -6.95
N VAL A 116 -7.04 -28.52 -5.80
CA VAL A 116 -7.93 -27.38 -5.55
C VAL A 116 -7.62 -26.22 -6.47
N TYR A 117 -6.33 -25.90 -6.65
CA TYR A 117 -5.88 -24.88 -7.60
C TYR A 117 -6.42 -25.17 -9.02
N PHE A 118 -6.25 -26.40 -9.49
CA PHE A 118 -6.73 -26.82 -10.80
C PHE A 118 -8.26 -26.76 -10.91
N LEU A 119 -8.98 -27.12 -9.84
CA LEU A 119 -10.44 -27.07 -9.80
C LEU A 119 -10.96 -25.64 -9.93
N ILE A 120 -10.31 -24.68 -9.26
CA ILE A 120 -10.64 -23.26 -9.35
C ILE A 120 -10.34 -22.73 -10.75
N PHE A 121 -9.24 -23.14 -11.36
CA PHE A 121 -8.93 -22.79 -12.75
C PHE A 121 -9.98 -23.32 -13.73
N LEU A 122 -10.50 -24.53 -13.52
CA LEU A 122 -11.59 -25.08 -14.31
C LEU A 122 -12.88 -24.25 -14.12
N LEU A 123 -13.19 -23.89 -12.88
CA LEU A 123 -14.34 -23.07 -12.54
C LEU A 123 -14.26 -21.68 -13.17
N GLN A 124 -13.07 -21.08 -13.20
CA GLN A 124 -12.81 -19.81 -13.89
C GLN A 124 -13.20 -19.89 -15.38
N ARG A 125 -12.83 -20.97 -16.09
CA ARG A 125 -13.21 -21.15 -17.50
C ARG A 125 -14.71 -21.27 -17.71
N LEU A 126 -15.41 -21.91 -16.78
CA LEU A 126 -16.88 -21.99 -16.80
C LEU A 126 -17.52 -20.61 -16.62
N PHE A 127 -17.04 -19.82 -15.66
CA PHE A 127 -17.54 -18.45 -15.47
C PHE A 127 -17.27 -17.56 -16.68
N HIS A 128 -16.10 -17.66 -17.30
CA HIS A 128 -15.80 -16.92 -18.54
C HIS A 128 -16.81 -17.24 -19.63
N SER A 129 -17.13 -18.53 -19.83
CA SER A 129 -18.14 -18.96 -20.80
C SER A 129 -19.55 -18.42 -20.50
N ILE A 130 -19.89 -18.20 -19.22
CA ILE A 130 -21.16 -17.60 -18.81
C ILE A 130 -21.18 -16.10 -19.12
N ILE A 131 -20.09 -15.39 -18.82
CA ILE A 131 -19.96 -13.95 -19.09
C ILE A 131 -20.07 -13.67 -20.59
N ASP A 132 -19.41 -14.48 -21.42
CA ASP A 132 -19.47 -14.36 -22.88
C ASP A 132 -20.91 -14.52 -23.39
N LYS A 133 -21.64 -15.52 -22.88
CA LYS A 133 -23.05 -15.76 -23.23
C LYS A 133 -23.96 -14.59 -22.84
N LEU A 134 -23.65 -13.90 -21.74
CA LEU A 134 -24.43 -12.77 -21.25
C LEU A 134 -24.02 -11.44 -21.92
N ASN A 135 -23.04 -11.44 -22.82
CA ASN A 135 -22.43 -10.23 -23.41
C ASN A 135 -21.96 -9.23 -22.34
N LEU A 136 -21.51 -9.74 -21.18
CA LEU A 136 -21.04 -8.93 -20.05
C LEU A 136 -19.52 -8.75 -20.03
N GLU A 137 -18.83 -9.09 -21.13
CA GLU A 137 -17.37 -9.01 -21.21
C GLU A 137 -16.83 -7.60 -20.88
N ASN A 138 -17.49 -6.55 -21.37
CA ASN A 138 -17.07 -5.18 -21.06
C ASN A 138 -17.21 -4.82 -19.58
N ALA A 139 -18.26 -5.35 -18.93
CA ALA A 139 -18.45 -5.16 -17.49
C ALA A 139 -17.40 -5.94 -16.68
N ASP A 140 -17.09 -7.18 -17.07
CA ASP A 140 -16.02 -7.98 -16.46
C ASP A 140 -14.64 -7.31 -16.58
N LYS A 141 -14.31 -6.75 -17.74
CA LYS A 141 -13.07 -5.98 -17.93
C LYS A 141 -13.03 -4.69 -17.11
N ALA A 142 -14.14 -3.96 -17.02
CA ALA A 142 -14.24 -2.74 -16.21
C ALA A 142 -14.07 -3.03 -14.71
N LEU A 143 -14.71 -4.09 -14.21
CA LEU A 143 -14.51 -4.56 -12.84
C LEU A 143 -13.08 -5.09 -12.62
N GLY A 144 -12.49 -5.72 -13.65
CA GLY A 144 -11.10 -6.16 -13.64
C GLY A 144 -10.11 -5.01 -13.51
N LEU A 145 -10.38 -3.87 -14.16
CA LEU A 145 -9.59 -2.65 -13.98
C LEU A 145 -9.65 -2.13 -12.54
N LEU A 146 -10.84 -2.13 -11.92
CA LEU A 146 -11.00 -1.73 -10.53
C LEU A 146 -10.27 -2.68 -9.56
N LEU A 147 -10.33 -3.99 -9.79
CA LEU A 147 -9.55 -4.95 -9.02
C LEU A 147 -8.05 -4.75 -9.22
N GLY A 148 -7.59 -4.54 -10.46
CA GLY A 148 -6.18 -4.27 -10.75
C GLY A 148 -5.68 -3.00 -10.06
N PHE A 149 -6.53 -1.97 -9.92
CA PHE A 149 -6.21 -0.80 -9.11
C PHE A 149 -6.06 -1.15 -7.63
N ILE A 150 -6.98 -1.95 -7.06
CA ILE A 150 -6.94 -2.37 -5.65
C ILE A 150 -5.71 -3.26 -5.38
N GLU A 151 -5.45 -4.25 -6.24
CA GLU A 151 -4.30 -5.14 -6.15
C GLU A 151 -2.99 -4.36 -6.31
N GLY A 152 -2.92 -3.45 -7.30
CA GLY A 152 -1.78 -2.56 -7.48
C GLY A 152 -1.53 -1.69 -6.24
N ALA A 153 -2.59 -1.12 -5.64
CA ALA A 153 -2.47 -0.34 -4.42
C ALA A 153 -1.98 -1.21 -3.26
N ALA A 154 -2.52 -2.42 -3.10
CA ALA A 154 -2.08 -3.37 -2.08
C ALA A 154 -0.60 -3.74 -2.24
N ILE A 155 -0.13 -3.98 -3.47
CA ILE A 155 1.28 -4.25 -3.78
C ILE A 155 2.16 -3.05 -3.42
N VAL A 156 1.75 -1.83 -3.76
CA VAL A 156 2.50 -0.61 -3.42
C VAL A 156 2.59 -0.42 -1.90
N ILE A 157 1.47 -0.60 -1.19
CA ILE A 157 1.43 -0.53 0.28
C ILE A 157 2.37 -1.59 0.87
N PHE A 158 2.29 -2.82 0.40
CA PHE A 158 3.16 -3.90 0.85
C PHE A 158 4.65 -3.61 0.57
N ALA A 159 4.98 -3.10 -0.62
CA ALA A 159 6.35 -2.72 -0.97
C ALA A 159 6.88 -1.62 -0.05
N VAL A 160 6.07 -0.60 0.26
CA VAL A 160 6.47 0.47 1.19
C VAL A 160 6.65 -0.08 2.61
N LEU A 161 5.75 -0.95 3.08
CA LEU A 161 5.87 -1.60 4.39
C LEU A 161 7.16 -2.42 4.49
N VAL A 162 7.48 -3.21 3.46
CA VAL A 162 8.72 -3.98 3.41
C VAL A 162 9.94 -3.06 3.41
N MET A 163 9.93 -1.97 2.63
CA MET A 163 11.01 -0.98 2.64
C MET A 163 11.15 -0.25 3.98
N SER A 164 10.05 -0.05 4.70
CA SER A 164 10.05 0.57 6.03
C SER A 164 10.70 -0.32 7.09
N ILE A 165 10.60 -1.65 6.95
CA ILE A 165 11.15 -2.62 7.91
C ILE A 165 12.62 -2.92 7.58
N LEU A 166 13.02 -2.81 6.31
CA LEU A 166 14.40 -3.05 5.89
C LEU A 166 15.29 -1.83 6.25
N PRO A 167 16.34 -2.00 7.09
CA PRO A 167 17.23 -0.92 7.52
C PRO A 167 18.25 -0.57 6.42
N ILE A 168 17.77 -0.18 5.24
CA ILE A 168 18.59 0.28 4.11
C ILE A 168 18.64 1.81 4.22
N SER A 169 19.74 2.32 4.78
CA SER A 169 19.97 3.75 5.09
C SER A 169 19.78 4.71 3.91
N GLU A 170 20.06 4.26 2.68
CA GLU A 170 19.90 5.06 1.45
C GLU A 170 18.44 5.15 0.96
N LEU A 171 17.58 4.18 1.33
CA LEU A 171 16.21 4.07 0.81
C LEU A 171 15.21 4.95 1.58
N HIS A 172 15.47 5.19 2.87
CA HIS A 172 14.64 6.04 3.74
C HIS A 172 14.56 7.49 3.27
N LYS A 173 15.61 7.97 2.58
CA LYS A 173 15.67 9.31 2.00
C LYS A 173 14.70 9.49 0.84
N TYR A 174 14.47 8.43 0.04
CA TYR A 174 13.52 8.48 -1.08
C TYR A 174 12.05 8.37 -0.66
N LEU A 175 11.77 7.69 0.47
CA LEU A 175 10.42 7.55 1.03
C LEU A 175 9.91 8.83 1.70
N THR A 176 10.79 9.59 2.35
CA THR A 176 10.42 10.83 3.08
C THR A 176 10.22 12.03 2.16
N ASP A 177 10.82 12.03 0.96
CA ASP A 177 10.67 13.09 -0.04
C ASP A 177 9.45 12.89 -0.97
N SER A 178 8.76 11.74 -0.89
CA SER A 178 7.64 11.38 -1.78
C SER A 178 6.26 11.69 -1.16
N VAL A 179 5.32 12.10 -2.01
CA VAL A 179 3.92 12.34 -1.64
C VAL A 179 3.25 11.03 -1.19
N ALA A 180 3.54 9.91 -1.88
CA ALA A 180 3.02 8.59 -1.51
C ALA A 180 3.49 8.15 -0.12
N GLY A 181 4.76 8.39 0.21
CA GLY A 181 5.30 8.12 1.55
C GLY A 181 4.63 8.97 2.63
N SER A 182 4.37 10.24 2.34
CA SER A 182 3.68 11.13 3.29
C SER A 182 2.20 10.76 3.51
N LEU A 183 1.50 10.30 2.47
CA LEU A 183 0.12 9.82 2.57
C LEU A 183 0.04 8.50 3.33
N LEU A 184 1.00 7.59 3.12
CA LEU A 184 1.07 6.32 3.85
C LEU A 184 1.40 6.51 5.34
N LEU A 185 2.34 7.39 5.68
CA LEU A 185 2.64 7.74 7.09
C LEU A 185 1.47 8.45 7.78
N ALA A 186 0.67 9.21 7.02
CA ALA A 186 -0.55 9.83 7.54
C ALA A 186 -1.65 8.78 7.79
N LEU A 187 -1.73 7.73 6.97
CA LEU A 187 -2.76 6.69 7.07
C LEU A 187 -2.41 5.60 8.10
N LEU A 188 -1.12 5.37 8.36
CA LEU A 188 -0.62 4.36 9.29
C LEU A 188 0.32 4.99 10.34
N PRO A 189 -0.20 5.65 11.39
CA PRO A 189 0.63 6.25 12.44
C PRO A 189 1.55 5.23 13.14
N SER A 190 1.17 3.95 13.17
CA SER A 190 2.02 2.86 13.70
C SER A 190 3.27 2.58 12.87
N ALA A 191 3.29 2.91 11.57
CA ALA A 191 4.51 2.82 10.77
C ALA A 191 5.53 3.89 11.18
N LYS A 192 5.08 4.99 11.80
CA LYS A 192 5.94 6.09 12.24
C LYS A 192 6.84 5.70 13.40
N GLU A 193 6.37 4.83 14.30
CA GLU A 193 7.17 4.30 15.41
C GLU A 193 8.21 3.27 14.96
N LEU A 194 8.02 2.66 13.80
CA LEU A 194 8.98 1.70 13.22
C LEU A 194 10.08 2.37 12.40
N VAL A 195 9.90 3.66 12.04
CA VAL A 195 10.82 4.46 11.21
C VAL A 195 11.61 5.50 12.02
N SER A 196 11.21 5.76 13.28
CA SER A 196 11.94 6.62 14.24
C SER A 196 13.04 5.85 14.98
#